data_AF-A0A819ISD8-F1
#
_entry.id   AF-A0A819ISD8-F1
#
_cell.length_a   1.000
_cell.length_b   1.000
_cell.length_c   1.000
_cell.angle_alpha   90.00
_cell.angle_beta   90.00
_cell.angle_gamma   90.00
#
_symmetry.space_group_name_H-M   'P 1'
#
loop_
_entity.id
_entity.type
_entity.pdbx_description
1 polymer ?
#
loop_
_entity_poly.entity_id
_entity_poly.type
_entity_poly.pdbx_seq_one_letter_code
_entity_poly.pdbx_strand_id
1 'polypeptide(L)'
;MSLEEINKLEPNESTALHAAAYRGHEEIVELLLQKGACHTTVNKYNCTPLDEAATDKIKQMIRRRRNQTRFVSESIEWILQTDNADFQAHQYWKKLETYGGDPKFHELINYIKRNSLEKELKSIEDIDTVINRAYYVGIIARHPKFETFSYIVVAYRGMMFTDDDLKQYEIDTRILTKTFSSSSKKLNIALGFLDDKLHTDNRLNTICTYEIRNQRTALNIKDISLFQYEEEVLILPYSAFKITDIQINKCKLSNVEIKLKECEPW
;
A
#
# COMPACT_ATOMS: atom_id res chain seq x y z
N MET A 1 -0.67 -20.42 -16.25
CA MET A 1 -0.79 -20.90 -14.86
C MET A 1 -1.64 -19.89 -14.13
N SER A 2 -2.83 -20.28 -13.68
CA SER A 2 -3.71 -19.41 -12.90
C SER A 2 -3.18 -19.27 -11.47
N LEU A 3 -3.58 -18.21 -10.77
CA LEU A 3 -3.25 -18.02 -9.35
C LEU A 3 -3.74 -19.17 -8.47
N GLU A 4 -4.83 -19.81 -8.88
CA GLU A 4 -5.42 -20.99 -8.22
C GLU A 4 -4.56 -22.24 -8.41
N GLU A 5 -3.92 -22.40 -9.58
CA GLU A 5 -2.94 -23.46 -9.82
C GLU A 5 -1.64 -23.24 -9.04
N ILE A 6 -1.17 -22.00 -8.93
CA ILE A 6 0.09 -21.65 -8.23
C ILE A 6 -0.01 -21.89 -6.72
N ASN A 7 -1.17 -21.58 -6.14
CA ASN A 7 -1.43 -21.71 -4.71
C ASN A 7 -2.19 -22.99 -4.37
N LYS A 8 -2.26 -23.94 -5.29
CA LYS A 8 -2.94 -25.22 -5.08
C LYS A 8 -2.32 -25.92 -3.87
N LEU A 9 -3.20 -26.39 -2.99
CA LEU A 9 -2.83 -27.08 -1.77
C LEU A 9 -2.65 -28.57 -2.05
N GLU A 10 -1.55 -29.12 -1.56
CA GLU A 10 -1.31 -30.56 -1.45
C GLU A 10 -2.12 -31.14 -0.27
N PRO A 11 -2.21 -32.48 -0.12
CA PRO A 11 -2.96 -33.11 0.98
C PRO A 11 -2.49 -32.71 2.39
N ASN A 12 -1.26 -32.21 2.53
CA ASN A 12 -0.72 -31.66 3.78
C ASN A 12 -0.90 -30.14 3.90
N GLU A 13 -1.70 -29.53 3.03
CA GLU A 13 -1.91 -28.08 2.91
C GLU A 13 -0.65 -27.28 2.56
N SER A 14 0.42 -27.94 2.11
CA SER A 14 1.58 -27.25 1.53
C SER A 14 1.27 -26.75 0.11
N THR A 15 1.97 -25.68 -0.28
CA THR A 15 1.96 -25.13 -1.64
C THR A 15 3.26 -25.51 -2.37
N ALA A 16 3.32 -25.25 -3.68
CA ALA A 16 4.56 -25.35 -4.44
C ALA A 16 5.69 -24.50 -3.83
N LEU A 17 5.36 -23.35 -3.23
CA LEU A 17 6.33 -22.47 -2.58
C LEU A 17 6.91 -23.08 -1.29
N HIS A 18 6.11 -23.82 -0.51
CA HIS A 18 6.63 -24.59 0.64
C HIS A 18 7.68 -25.60 0.17
N ALA A 19 7.34 -26.41 -0.84
CA ALA A 19 8.23 -27.44 -1.36
C ALA A 19 9.53 -26.83 -1.92
N ALA A 20 9.44 -25.74 -2.70
CA ALA A 20 10.61 -25.05 -3.24
C ALA A 20 11.49 -24.44 -2.14
N ALA A 21 10.88 -23.85 -1.11
CA ALA A 21 11.59 -23.27 0.02
C ALA A 21 12.33 -24.34 0.84
N TYR A 22 11.63 -25.43 1.16
CA TYR A 22 12.15 -26.58 1.90
C TYR A 22 13.26 -27.32 1.16
N ARG A 23 13.15 -27.43 -0.18
CA ARG A 23 14.15 -28.12 -1.01
C ARG A 23 15.36 -27.27 -1.35
N GLY A 24 15.38 -25.98 -1.01
CA GLY A 24 16.51 -25.12 -1.34
C GLY A 24 16.50 -24.59 -2.79
N HIS A 25 15.37 -24.63 -3.50
CA HIS A 25 15.30 -24.30 -4.92
C HIS A 25 15.10 -22.80 -5.16
N GLU A 26 16.18 -22.03 -5.03
CA GLU A 26 16.18 -20.56 -5.14
C GLU A 26 15.50 -20.05 -6.42
N GLU A 27 15.88 -20.58 -7.59
CA GLU A 27 15.32 -20.15 -8.88
C GLU A 27 13.81 -20.42 -8.98
N ILE A 28 13.36 -21.55 -8.40
CA ILE A 28 11.94 -21.92 -8.36
C ILE A 28 11.19 -21.04 -7.36
N VAL A 29 11.78 -20.76 -6.19
CA VAL A 29 11.23 -19.81 -5.21
C VAL A 29 11.06 -18.44 -5.86
N GLU A 30 12.07 -17.93 -6.56
CA GLU A 30 12.00 -16.66 -7.27
C GLU A 30 10.88 -16.66 -8.32
N LEU A 31 10.82 -17.69 -9.17
CA LEU A 31 9.80 -17.82 -10.20
C LEU A 31 8.39 -17.89 -9.61
N LEU A 32 8.17 -18.70 -8.57
CA LEU A 32 6.88 -18.85 -7.91
C LEU A 32 6.43 -17.54 -7.27
N LEU A 33 7.34 -16.86 -6.58
CA LEU A 33 7.09 -15.54 -6.05
C LEU A 33 6.73 -14.57 -7.18
N GLN A 34 7.51 -14.50 -8.27
CA GLN A 34 7.23 -13.67 -9.46
C GLN A 34 5.86 -13.93 -10.07
N LYS A 35 5.34 -15.15 -9.96
CA LYS A 35 4.00 -15.51 -10.43
C LYS A 35 2.88 -15.28 -9.40
N GLY A 36 3.19 -14.75 -8.22
CA GLY A 36 2.22 -14.39 -7.19
C GLY A 36 1.90 -15.52 -6.21
N ALA A 37 2.85 -16.44 -5.97
CA ALA A 37 2.68 -17.46 -4.95
C ALA A 37 2.52 -16.84 -3.55
N CYS A 38 1.53 -17.32 -2.81
CA CYS A 38 1.23 -16.89 -1.46
C CYS A 38 2.32 -17.39 -0.51
N HIS A 39 3.07 -16.47 0.07
CA HIS A 39 4.17 -16.76 0.98
C HIS A 39 3.76 -16.82 2.46
N THR A 40 2.48 -16.57 2.76
CA THR A 40 1.92 -16.58 4.12
C THR A 40 0.97 -17.75 4.38
N THR A 41 0.76 -18.63 3.39
CA THR A 41 -0.09 -19.83 3.58
C THR A 41 0.54 -20.74 4.62
N VAL A 42 -0.25 -21.20 5.58
CA VAL A 42 0.19 -22.21 6.57
C VAL A 42 -0.22 -23.60 6.12
N ASN A 43 0.66 -24.57 6.32
CA ASN A 43 0.35 -25.98 6.08
C ASN A 43 -0.23 -26.66 7.33
N LYS A 44 -0.51 -27.97 7.25
CA LYS A 44 -1.03 -28.76 8.38
C LYS A 44 -0.09 -28.83 9.60
N TYR A 45 1.16 -28.45 9.45
CA TYR A 45 2.14 -28.37 10.54
C TYR A 45 2.24 -26.97 11.12
N ASN A 46 1.36 -26.05 10.70
CA ASN A 46 1.35 -24.65 11.09
C ASN A 46 2.65 -23.92 10.70
N CYS A 47 3.28 -24.35 9.61
CA CYS A 47 4.47 -23.73 9.05
C CYS A 47 4.12 -22.98 7.76
N THR A 48 4.75 -21.82 7.56
CA THR A 48 4.75 -21.08 6.30
C THR A 48 5.91 -21.52 5.40
N PRO A 49 5.95 -21.16 4.10
CA PRO A 49 7.12 -21.39 3.26
C PRO A 49 8.40 -20.74 3.83
N LEU A 50 8.25 -19.64 4.58
CA LEU A 50 9.38 -18.99 5.25
C LEU A 50 9.94 -19.84 6.40
N ASP A 51 9.07 -20.50 7.16
CA ASP A 51 9.46 -21.38 8.27
C ASP A 51 10.19 -22.63 7.75
N GLU A 52 9.72 -23.16 6.63
CA GLU A 52 10.33 -24.33 5.99
C GLU A 52 11.58 -24.02 5.16
N ALA A 53 11.95 -22.75 4.98
CA ALA A 53 13.04 -22.36 4.09
C ALA A 53 14.41 -22.95 4.50
N ALA A 54 15.02 -23.69 3.59
CA ALA A 54 16.26 -24.43 3.82
C ALA A 54 17.49 -23.54 4.03
N THR A 55 17.52 -22.35 3.44
CA THR A 55 18.69 -21.45 3.48
C THR A 55 18.29 -20.05 3.91
N ASP A 56 19.23 -19.32 4.51
CA ASP A 56 19.03 -17.90 4.82
C ASP A 56 18.81 -17.05 3.58
N LYS A 57 19.35 -17.46 2.43
CA LYS A 57 19.11 -16.79 1.15
C LYS A 57 17.66 -16.96 0.70
N ILE A 58 17.07 -18.16 0.82
CA ILE A 58 15.64 -18.38 0.53
C ILE A 58 14.76 -17.69 1.57
N LYS A 59 15.12 -17.77 2.86
CA LYS A 59 14.44 -16.98 3.91
C LYS A 59 14.46 -15.51 3.54
N GLN A 60 15.59 -15.00 3.05
CA GLN A 60 15.68 -13.64 2.55
C GLN A 60 14.80 -13.46 1.31
N MET A 61 14.79 -14.33 0.31
CA MET A 61 13.94 -14.16 -0.89
C MET A 61 12.44 -14.11 -0.54
N ILE A 62 12.01 -14.95 0.41
CA ILE A 62 10.63 -15.02 0.88
C ILE A 62 10.31 -13.84 1.82
N ARG A 63 11.21 -13.49 2.76
CA ARG A 63 11.11 -12.26 3.59
C ARG A 63 11.17 -10.97 2.75
N ARG A 64 11.94 -10.97 1.65
CA ARG A 64 12.33 -9.80 0.83
C ARG A 64 11.40 -9.54 -0.35
N ARG A 65 10.19 -10.11 -0.37
CA ARG A 65 9.09 -9.49 -1.11
C ARG A 65 8.30 -8.45 -0.31
N ARG A 66 9.00 -7.76 0.58
CA ARG A 66 8.62 -6.44 1.09
C ARG A 66 9.02 -5.27 0.17
N ASN A 67 9.89 -5.46 -0.86
CA ASN A 67 10.58 -4.31 -1.50
C ASN A 67 10.91 -4.43 -3.00
N GLN A 68 9.93 -4.70 -3.88
CA GLN A 68 10.01 -4.13 -5.24
C GLN A 68 8.82 -3.28 -5.68
N THR A 69 7.86 -3.04 -4.79
CA THR A 69 7.05 -1.83 -4.85
C THR A 69 6.40 -1.58 -3.51
N ARG A 70 6.72 -0.44 -2.90
CA ARG A 70 5.75 0.61 -2.54
C ARG A 70 6.34 1.53 -1.50
N PHE A 71 6.20 2.82 -1.77
CA PHE A 71 6.06 3.92 -0.81
C PHE A 71 5.79 3.45 0.63
N VAL A 72 6.86 3.16 1.36
CA VAL A 72 6.85 3.06 2.82
C VAL A 72 8.03 3.92 3.22
N SER A 73 7.75 5.20 3.41
CA SER A 73 8.66 6.02 4.20
C SER A 73 8.70 5.41 5.60
N GLU A 74 9.88 5.28 6.19
CA GLU A 74 10.05 4.95 7.61
C GLU A 74 9.49 6.03 8.55
N SER A 75 8.93 7.12 7.99
CA SER A 75 8.20 8.19 8.67
C SER A 75 6.71 8.13 8.34
N ILE A 76 5.85 8.46 9.30
CA ILE A 76 4.38 8.51 9.13
C ILE A 76 4.05 9.34 7.88
N GLU A 77 3.26 8.76 6.97
CA GLU A 77 2.88 9.38 5.69
C GLU A 77 1.81 10.49 5.82
N TRP A 78 1.55 10.98 7.03
CA TRP A 78 0.54 12.01 7.32
C TRP A 78 1.28 13.30 7.70
N ILE A 79 1.08 14.42 6.98
CA ILE A 79 1.87 15.64 7.24
C ILE A 79 1.19 16.64 8.17
N LEU A 80 -0.14 16.72 8.23
CA LEU A 80 -0.77 17.94 8.76
C LEU A 80 -1.91 17.65 9.73
N GLN A 81 -1.71 18.08 10.97
CA GLN A 81 -2.72 18.34 11.99
C GLN A 81 -3.03 19.84 11.97
N THR A 82 -4.13 20.25 11.35
CA THR A 82 -4.69 21.60 11.54
C THR A 82 -6.20 21.57 11.37
N ASP A 83 -6.90 22.50 12.01
CA ASP A 83 -8.35 22.76 11.81
C ASP A 83 -8.71 23.11 10.34
N ASN A 84 -7.70 23.34 9.50
CA ASN A 84 -7.82 23.87 8.15
C ASN A 84 -7.22 22.94 7.07
N ALA A 85 -7.03 21.65 7.38
CA ALA A 85 -6.53 20.65 6.41
C ALA A 85 -7.38 20.61 5.13
N ASP A 86 -8.71 20.75 5.26
CA ASP A 86 -9.64 20.81 4.13
C ASP A 86 -9.40 22.04 3.25
N PHE A 87 -9.15 23.21 3.86
CA PHE A 87 -8.85 24.43 3.11
C PHE A 87 -7.51 24.32 2.40
N GLN A 88 -6.48 23.76 3.04
CA GLN A 88 -5.20 23.57 2.39
C GLN A 88 -5.32 22.58 1.23
N ALA A 89 -6.00 21.45 1.44
CA ALA A 89 -6.31 20.52 0.36
C ALA A 89 -7.05 21.25 -0.77
N HIS A 90 -8.13 21.98 -0.47
CA HIS A 90 -8.87 22.77 -1.45
C HIS A 90 -7.98 23.78 -2.20
N GLN A 91 -7.10 24.52 -1.52
CA GLN A 91 -6.16 25.46 -2.17
C GLN A 91 -5.16 24.73 -3.09
N TYR A 92 -4.69 23.55 -2.69
CA TYR A 92 -3.88 22.69 -3.56
C TYR A 92 -4.69 22.23 -4.77
N TRP A 93 -5.89 21.67 -4.56
CA TRP A 93 -6.74 21.14 -5.63
C TRP A 93 -7.19 22.20 -6.64
N LYS A 94 -7.42 23.44 -6.20
CA LYS A 94 -7.71 24.60 -7.05
C LYS A 94 -6.49 25.05 -7.86
N LYS A 95 -5.28 25.02 -7.27
CA LYS A 95 -4.03 25.21 -8.04
C LYS A 95 -3.81 24.08 -9.05
N LEU A 96 -4.31 22.87 -8.80
CA LEU A 96 -4.21 21.75 -9.74
C LEU A 96 -5.11 21.87 -10.98
N GLU A 97 -6.18 22.65 -10.91
CA GLU A 97 -7.08 22.89 -12.06
C GLU A 97 -6.39 23.61 -13.21
N THR A 98 -5.36 24.40 -12.93
CA THR A 98 -4.63 25.18 -13.95
C THR A 98 -3.67 24.33 -14.78
N TYR A 99 -3.37 23.09 -14.37
CA TYR A 99 -2.38 22.22 -15.01
C TYR A 99 -2.98 21.15 -15.95
N GLY A 100 -4.31 20.98 -15.98
CA GLY A 100 -4.98 19.93 -16.77
C GLY A 100 -4.84 20.05 -18.29
N GLY A 101 -4.30 21.17 -18.80
CA GLY A 101 -4.05 21.40 -20.23
C GLY A 101 -2.56 21.42 -20.63
N ASP A 102 -1.63 21.08 -19.73
CA ASP A 102 -0.19 21.24 -19.97
C ASP A 102 0.37 20.17 -20.94
N PRO A 103 1.03 20.56 -22.06
CA PRO A 103 1.67 19.65 -23.02
C PRO A 103 2.67 18.66 -22.42
N LYS A 104 3.31 18.97 -21.29
CA LYS A 104 4.23 18.06 -20.57
C LYS A 104 3.55 16.76 -20.11
N PHE A 105 2.22 16.77 -20.00
CA PHE A 105 1.41 15.59 -19.72
C PHE A 105 1.53 14.50 -20.80
N HIS A 106 1.58 14.88 -22.08
CA HIS A 106 1.73 13.92 -23.18
C HIS A 106 3.11 13.25 -23.19
N GLU A 107 4.14 13.99 -22.77
CA GLU A 107 5.50 13.48 -22.62
C GLU A 107 5.57 12.48 -21.45
N LEU A 108 4.99 12.82 -20.29
CA LEU A 108 4.86 11.91 -19.15
C LEU A 108 4.12 10.62 -19.51
N ILE A 109 2.96 10.71 -20.18
CA ILE A 109 2.19 9.52 -20.56
C ILE A 109 2.96 8.65 -21.56
N ASN A 110 3.69 9.25 -22.49
CA ASN A 110 4.51 8.49 -23.43
C ASN A 110 5.76 7.89 -22.77
N TYR A 111 6.27 8.53 -21.72
CA TYR A 111 7.38 8.03 -20.90
C TYR A 111 6.91 6.86 -20.01
N ILE A 112 5.79 7.01 -19.29
CA ILE A 112 5.12 5.96 -18.50
C ILE A 112 4.70 4.75 -19.36
N LYS A 113 4.29 4.98 -20.61
CA LYS A 113 3.96 3.88 -21.54
C LYS A 113 5.19 3.14 -22.07
N ARG A 114 6.37 3.76 -22.03
CA ARG A 114 7.62 3.20 -22.56
C ARG A 114 8.46 2.51 -21.49
N ASN A 115 8.22 2.81 -20.21
CA ASN A 115 9.00 2.30 -19.07
C ASN A 115 8.07 1.70 -17.99
N SER A 116 8.57 0.76 -17.18
CA SER A 116 7.79 0.19 -16.07
C SER A 116 7.50 1.27 -15.01
N LEU A 117 6.22 1.45 -14.65
CA LEU A 117 5.69 2.48 -13.71
C LEU A 117 6.49 2.63 -12.41
N GLU A 118 7.10 1.54 -11.95
CA GLU A 118 7.81 1.44 -10.67
C GLU A 118 9.16 2.15 -10.64
N LYS A 119 9.89 2.21 -11.77
CA LYS A 119 11.24 2.81 -11.81
C LYS A 119 11.20 4.33 -11.73
N GLU A 120 10.11 4.95 -12.17
CA GLU A 120 10.04 6.40 -12.38
C GLU A 120 9.27 7.15 -11.30
N LEU A 121 8.34 6.50 -10.59
CA LEU A 121 7.80 7.07 -9.36
C LEU A 121 8.90 7.34 -8.32
N LYS A 122 9.98 6.54 -8.34
CA LYS A 122 11.22 6.81 -7.59
C LYS A 122 11.96 8.07 -8.08
N SER A 123 12.12 8.26 -9.39
CA SER A 123 12.76 9.48 -9.92
C SER A 123 11.92 10.74 -9.72
N ILE A 124 10.60 10.61 -9.58
CA ILE A 124 9.68 11.71 -9.25
C ILE A 124 9.86 12.17 -7.79
N GLU A 125 10.33 11.31 -6.89
CA GLU A 125 10.68 11.72 -5.53
C GLU A 125 11.98 12.54 -5.47
N ASP A 126 12.93 12.26 -6.36
CA ASP A 126 14.18 13.00 -6.53
C ASP A 126 14.00 14.33 -7.28
N ILE A 127 12.84 14.57 -7.91
CA ILE A 127 12.52 15.86 -8.51
C ILE A 127 12.05 16.79 -7.39
N ASP A 128 13.00 17.56 -6.89
CA ASP A 128 12.96 18.53 -5.79
C ASP A 128 11.97 19.69 -5.99
N THR A 129 10.67 19.41 -6.08
CA THR A 129 9.64 20.44 -5.87
C THR A 129 8.27 19.82 -5.62
N VAL A 130 7.64 20.21 -4.51
CA VAL A 130 6.21 19.97 -4.18
C VAL A 130 5.27 20.20 -5.39
N ILE A 131 5.65 21.12 -6.28
CA ILE A 131 4.97 21.42 -7.54
C ILE A 131 4.85 20.19 -8.45
N ASN A 132 5.88 19.34 -8.57
CA ASN A 132 5.85 18.18 -9.46
C ASN A 132 4.96 17.05 -8.91
N ARG A 133 4.98 16.78 -7.60
CA ARG A 133 4.08 15.77 -6.99
C ARG A 133 2.62 16.19 -7.09
N ALA A 134 2.33 17.45 -6.76
CA ALA A 134 0.99 17.99 -6.88
C ALA A 134 0.53 17.92 -8.36
N TYR A 135 1.39 18.33 -9.30
CA TYR A 135 1.12 18.25 -10.74
C TYR A 135 0.73 16.84 -11.21
N TYR A 136 1.48 15.80 -10.81
CA TYR A 136 1.15 14.41 -11.14
C TYR A 136 -0.17 13.94 -10.51
N VAL A 137 -0.46 14.34 -9.26
CA VAL A 137 -1.75 14.04 -8.61
C VAL A 137 -2.91 14.69 -9.35
N GLY A 138 -2.76 15.96 -9.74
CA GLY A 138 -3.79 16.70 -10.47
C GLY A 138 -4.10 16.08 -11.83
N ILE A 139 -3.07 15.58 -12.52
CA ILE A 139 -3.18 14.82 -13.76
C ILE A 139 -3.91 13.50 -13.53
N ILE A 140 -3.46 12.69 -12.57
CA ILE A 140 -3.99 11.36 -12.29
C ILE A 140 -5.47 11.43 -11.91
N ALA A 141 -5.82 12.40 -11.06
CA ALA A 141 -7.17 12.55 -10.54
C ALA A 141 -8.20 13.02 -11.59
N ARG A 142 -7.77 13.59 -12.71
CA ARG A 142 -8.68 14.25 -13.68
C ARG A 142 -8.57 13.74 -15.11
N HIS A 143 -7.50 13.04 -15.47
CA HIS A 143 -7.34 12.61 -16.84
C HIS A 143 -8.26 11.41 -17.17
N PRO A 144 -9.02 11.43 -18.28
CA PRO A 144 -10.05 10.42 -18.58
C PRO A 144 -9.57 8.96 -18.56
N LYS A 145 -8.30 8.70 -18.89
CA LYS A 145 -7.75 7.33 -18.82
C LYS A 145 -7.61 6.80 -17.39
N PHE A 146 -7.61 7.65 -16.39
CA PHE A 146 -7.57 7.25 -14.99
C PHE A 146 -8.96 7.13 -14.36
N GLU A 147 -10.02 7.63 -15.02
CA GLU A 147 -11.41 7.44 -14.57
C GLU A 147 -11.77 5.95 -14.46
N THR A 148 -11.26 5.11 -15.36
CA THR A 148 -11.47 3.65 -15.31
C THR A 148 -10.81 2.99 -14.10
N PHE A 149 -9.83 3.67 -13.48
CA PHE A 149 -9.15 3.22 -12.27
C PHE A 149 -9.73 3.87 -11.01
N SER A 150 -10.63 4.86 -11.16
CA SER A 150 -11.29 5.53 -10.04
C SER A 150 -12.03 4.56 -9.14
N TYR A 151 -11.97 4.78 -7.83
CA TYR A 151 -12.42 3.74 -6.92
C TYR A 151 -12.95 4.25 -5.58
N ILE A 152 -14.25 4.02 -5.35
CA ILE A 152 -14.95 4.21 -4.07
C ILE A 152 -14.91 2.88 -3.32
N VAL A 153 -14.28 2.84 -2.15
CA VAL A 153 -14.08 1.60 -1.39
C VAL A 153 -13.67 1.82 0.06
N VAL A 154 -13.72 0.74 0.84
CA VAL A 154 -12.95 0.60 2.08
C VAL A 154 -11.59 -0.04 1.77
N ALA A 155 -10.49 0.67 2.04
CA ALA A 155 -9.14 0.16 1.87
C ALA A 155 -8.43 0.00 3.22
N TYR A 156 -7.60 -1.03 3.33
CA TYR A 156 -6.83 -1.37 4.53
C TYR A 156 -5.34 -1.17 4.29
N ARG A 157 -4.64 -0.61 5.27
CA ARG A 157 -3.18 -0.46 5.26
C ARG A 157 -2.62 -0.87 6.62
N GLY A 158 -1.64 -1.79 6.60
CA GLY A 158 -0.80 -2.09 7.75
C GLY A 158 0.29 -1.04 7.88
N MET A 159 0.44 -0.49 9.09
CA MET A 159 1.42 0.53 9.45
C MET A 159 1.99 0.23 10.83
N MET A 160 3.11 0.86 11.18
CA MET A 160 3.71 0.77 12.50
C MET A 160 3.74 2.17 13.11
N PHE A 161 3.23 2.31 14.33
CA PHE A 161 3.21 3.57 15.08
C PHE A 161 3.92 3.38 16.41
N THR A 162 4.66 4.35 16.90
CA THR A 162 5.07 4.38 18.31
C THR A 162 3.92 4.89 19.20
N ASP A 163 4.04 4.71 20.51
CA ASP A 163 3.11 5.33 21.46
C ASP A 163 3.07 6.86 21.30
N ASP A 164 4.21 7.50 21.04
CA ASP A 164 4.28 8.95 20.83
C ASP A 164 3.61 9.39 19.53
N ASP A 165 3.73 8.57 18.48
CA ASP A 165 3.03 8.80 17.21
C ASP A 165 1.51 8.73 17.33
N LEU A 166 0.98 7.99 18.32
CA LEU A 166 -0.47 7.88 18.53
C LEU A 166 -1.03 8.99 19.42
N LYS A 167 -0.23 9.55 20.34
CA LYS A 167 -0.66 10.63 21.25
C LYS A 167 -1.10 11.90 20.51
N GLN A 168 -0.65 12.07 19.28
CA GLN A 168 -0.95 13.22 18.43
C GLN A 168 -2.26 13.04 17.61
N TYR A 169 -2.94 11.90 17.73
CA TYR A 169 -4.16 11.63 16.99
C TYR A 169 -5.33 11.33 17.92
N GLU A 170 -6.42 12.08 17.73
CA GLU A 170 -7.69 11.88 18.43
C GLU A 170 -8.83 11.69 17.43
N ILE A 171 -9.98 11.20 17.90
CA ILE A 171 -11.20 11.17 17.08
C ILE A 171 -11.52 12.61 16.61
N ASP A 172 -12.03 12.72 15.39
CA ASP A 172 -12.26 13.96 14.65
C ASP A 172 -11.01 14.71 14.16
N THR A 173 -9.80 14.23 14.49
CA THR A 173 -8.57 14.75 13.87
C THR A 173 -8.60 14.55 12.36
N ARG A 174 -8.27 15.59 11.61
CA ARG A 174 -8.11 15.53 10.15
C ARG A 174 -6.65 15.34 9.80
N ILE A 175 -6.40 14.41 8.91
CA ILE A 175 -5.07 14.07 8.40
C ILE A 175 -5.01 14.29 6.89
N LEU A 176 -3.80 14.48 6.38
CA LEU A 176 -3.53 14.64 4.95
C LEU A 176 -2.40 13.71 4.53
N THR A 177 -2.62 12.89 3.51
CA THR A 177 -1.57 12.00 2.97
C THR A 177 -0.44 12.80 2.31
N LYS A 178 0.82 12.43 2.57
CA LYS A 178 2.04 13.02 1.99
C LYS A 178 2.39 12.45 0.64
N THR A 179 2.26 11.14 0.57
CA THR A 179 2.74 10.27 -0.48
C THR A 179 1.58 9.42 -0.96
N PHE A 180 1.82 8.66 -2.01
CA PHE A 180 0.89 7.62 -2.40
C PHE A 180 0.82 6.58 -1.29
N SER A 181 -0.38 6.35 -0.75
CA SER A 181 -0.55 5.38 0.32
C SER A 181 -1.00 4.04 -0.26
N SER A 182 -0.07 3.09 -0.23
CA SER A 182 -0.28 1.71 -0.65
C SER A 182 -1.27 1.01 0.28
N SER A 183 -2.40 0.59 -0.26
CA SER A 183 -3.48 -0.07 0.50
C SER A 183 -4.02 -1.28 -0.26
N SER A 184 -4.87 -2.06 0.39
CA SER A 184 -5.53 -3.23 -0.19
C SER A 184 -7.03 -3.22 0.14
N LYS A 185 -7.86 -3.78 -0.74
CA LYS A 185 -9.27 -4.08 -0.41
C LYS A 185 -9.42 -5.21 0.61
N LYS A 186 -8.35 -5.96 0.85
CA LYS A 186 -8.34 -7.17 1.66
C LYS A 186 -7.61 -6.95 2.97
N LEU A 187 -8.33 -7.08 4.08
CA LEU A 187 -7.76 -6.92 5.42
C LEU A 187 -6.61 -7.89 5.69
N ASN A 188 -6.74 -9.15 5.28
CA ASN A 188 -5.68 -10.16 5.48
C ASN A 188 -4.38 -9.82 4.73
N ILE A 189 -4.47 -9.17 3.58
CA ILE A 189 -3.30 -8.67 2.85
C ILE A 189 -2.66 -7.53 3.64
N ALA A 190 -3.44 -6.56 4.12
CA ALA A 190 -2.96 -5.46 4.96
C ALA A 190 -2.31 -5.94 6.27
N LEU A 191 -2.88 -6.95 6.92
CA LEU A 191 -2.34 -7.59 8.11
C LEU A 191 -0.98 -8.25 7.85
N GLY A 192 -0.77 -8.82 6.66
CA GLY A 192 0.53 -9.39 6.26
C GLY A 192 1.67 -8.38 6.16
N PHE A 193 1.39 -7.07 6.19
CA PHE A 193 2.41 -6.01 6.21
C PHE A 193 2.86 -5.60 7.62
N LEU A 194 2.25 -6.16 8.67
CA LEU A 194 2.63 -5.91 10.06
C LEU A 194 3.92 -6.67 10.43
N ASP A 195 4.57 -6.33 11.54
CA ASP A 195 5.76 -7.06 12.01
C ASP A 195 5.36 -8.17 12.99
N ASP A 196 5.82 -9.39 12.71
CA ASP A 196 5.60 -10.57 13.56
C ASP A 196 6.55 -10.61 14.77
N LYS A 197 7.64 -9.83 14.75
CA LYS A 197 8.61 -9.76 15.85
C LYS A 197 8.21 -8.71 16.88
N LEU A 198 7.36 -9.12 17.81
CA LEU A 198 6.82 -8.32 18.93
C LEU A 198 7.84 -7.74 19.95
N HIS A 199 9.15 -7.69 19.70
CA HIS A 199 10.10 -7.69 20.83
C HIS A 199 11.32 -6.76 20.82
N THR A 200 11.49 -5.79 19.92
CA THR A 200 12.70 -4.93 20.01
C THR A 200 12.51 -3.43 19.86
N ASP A 201 11.43 -2.96 19.23
CA ASP A 201 11.14 -1.53 19.12
C ASP A 201 9.76 -1.26 19.69
N ASN A 202 9.59 -0.13 20.37
CA ASN A 202 8.36 0.35 21.02
C ASN A 202 7.24 0.71 20.01
N ARG A 203 7.11 -0.09 18.94
CA ARG A 203 6.22 0.09 17.79
C ARG A 203 5.03 -0.84 17.92
N LEU A 204 3.86 -0.29 17.68
CA LEU A 204 2.57 -0.91 17.69
C LEU A 204 2.15 -1.18 16.25
N ASN A 205 1.77 -2.42 15.98
CA ASN A 205 1.16 -2.81 14.72
C ASN A 205 -0.22 -2.14 14.61
N THR A 206 -0.40 -1.32 13.58
CA THR A 206 -1.62 -0.52 13.38
C THR A 206 -2.27 -0.86 12.05
N ILE A 207 -3.57 -1.13 12.07
CA ILE A 207 -4.38 -1.22 10.85
C ILE A 207 -5.16 0.08 10.67
N CYS A 208 -4.90 0.75 9.55
CA CYS A 208 -5.66 1.91 9.11
C CYS A 208 -6.72 1.46 8.09
N THR A 209 -7.98 1.79 8.37
CA THR A 209 -9.13 1.52 7.49
C THR A 209 -9.62 2.83 6.89
N TYR A 210 -9.42 3.02 5.59
CA TYR A 210 -9.82 4.22 4.85
C TYR A 210 -11.15 3.99 4.15
N GLU A 211 -12.20 4.70 4.54
CA GLU A 211 -13.47 4.79 3.84
C GLU A 211 -13.39 5.90 2.78
N ILE A 212 -13.13 5.49 1.53
CA ILE A 212 -12.96 6.35 0.36
C ILE A 212 -14.29 6.44 -0.38
N ARG A 213 -14.77 7.67 -0.58
CA ARG A 213 -16.08 8.04 -1.11
C ARG A 213 -16.01 8.85 -2.39
N ASN A 214 -14.85 9.40 -2.75
CA ASN A 214 -14.64 10.09 -4.02
C ASN A 214 -13.83 9.22 -5.00
N GLN A 215 -14.31 9.17 -6.24
CA GLN A 215 -13.67 8.49 -7.37
C GLN A 215 -12.23 8.97 -7.64
N ARG A 216 -11.90 10.22 -7.31
CA ARG A 216 -10.60 10.84 -7.59
C ARG A 216 -9.57 10.65 -6.48
N THR A 217 -9.93 10.01 -5.38
CA THR A 217 -9.07 9.94 -4.18
C THR A 217 -8.15 8.72 -4.18
N ALA A 218 -8.56 7.65 -4.86
CA ALA A 218 -7.73 6.46 -4.98
C ALA A 218 -7.89 5.77 -6.32
N LEU A 219 -6.83 5.07 -6.71
CA LEU A 219 -6.78 4.25 -7.91
C LEU A 219 -6.82 2.77 -7.53
N ASN A 220 -7.72 2.02 -8.12
CA ASN A 220 -7.66 0.56 -8.12
C ASN A 220 -6.67 0.10 -9.19
N ILE A 221 -5.47 -0.31 -8.78
CA ILE A 221 -4.39 -0.67 -9.69
C ILE A 221 -4.19 -2.18 -9.80
N LYS A 222 -5.17 -2.97 -9.35
CA LYS A 222 -5.18 -4.44 -9.44
C LYS A 222 -4.75 -4.95 -10.81
N ASP A 223 -5.33 -4.43 -11.89
CA ASP A 223 -5.16 -5.01 -13.23
C ASP A 223 -3.79 -4.68 -13.87
N ILE A 224 -3.10 -3.67 -13.34
CA ILE A 224 -1.76 -3.25 -13.80
C ILE A 224 -0.66 -3.60 -12.78
N SER A 225 -1.03 -4.07 -11.60
CA SER A 225 -0.09 -4.52 -10.57
C SER A 225 0.48 -5.89 -10.93
N LEU A 226 1.76 -6.10 -10.63
CA LEU A 226 2.39 -7.41 -10.70
C LEU A 226 1.76 -8.41 -9.71
N PHE A 227 1.06 -7.89 -8.68
CA PHE A 227 0.44 -8.66 -7.60
C PHE A 227 -1.08 -8.46 -7.57
N GLN A 228 -1.76 -8.83 -8.65
CA GLN A 228 -3.22 -8.67 -8.77
C GLN A 228 -4.03 -9.27 -7.61
N TYR A 229 -3.51 -10.32 -6.95
CA TYR A 229 -4.17 -10.96 -5.81
C TYR A 229 -4.26 -10.06 -4.56
N GLU A 230 -3.38 -9.06 -4.45
CA GLU A 230 -3.34 -8.08 -3.36
C GLU A 230 -4.50 -7.09 -3.43
N GLU A 231 -5.23 -7.03 -4.55
CA GLU A 231 -6.33 -6.09 -4.79
C GLU A 231 -5.96 -4.67 -4.41
N GLU A 232 -4.90 -4.24 -5.08
CA GLU A 232 -4.15 -3.06 -4.79
C GLU A 232 -4.97 -1.76 -4.96
N VAL A 233 -4.98 -0.91 -3.93
CA VAL A 233 -5.55 0.43 -3.97
C VAL A 233 -4.46 1.44 -3.61
N LEU A 234 -4.27 2.43 -4.48
CA LEU A 234 -3.31 3.50 -4.27
C LEU A 234 -4.05 4.79 -3.93
N ILE A 235 -4.00 5.19 -2.66
CA ILE A 235 -4.58 6.45 -2.19
C ILE A 235 -3.64 7.58 -2.63
N LEU A 236 -4.18 8.61 -3.26
CA LEU A 236 -3.37 9.72 -3.78
C LEU A 236 -2.82 10.58 -2.62
N PRO A 237 -1.63 11.20 -2.79
CA PRO A 237 -1.18 12.29 -1.93
C PRO A 237 -2.22 13.41 -1.85
N TYR A 238 -2.20 14.14 -0.74
CA TYR A 238 -3.09 15.26 -0.45
C TYR A 238 -4.58 14.89 -0.40
N SER A 239 -4.85 13.62 -0.08
CA SER A 239 -6.19 13.14 0.25
C SER A 239 -6.43 13.36 1.73
N ALA A 240 -7.54 14.03 2.07
CA ALA A 240 -7.88 14.33 3.46
C ALA A 240 -8.83 13.30 4.03
N PHE A 241 -8.53 12.85 5.25
CA PHE A 241 -9.37 11.93 5.99
C PHE A 241 -9.57 12.44 7.41
N LYS A 242 -10.76 12.18 7.95
CA LYS A 242 -11.07 12.39 9.36
C LYS A 242 -10.99 11.07 10.11
N ILE A 243 -10.30 11.06 11.24
CA ILE A 243 -10.30 9.92 12.15
C ILE A 243 -11.67 9.82 12.81
N THR A 244 -12.28 8.64 12.72
CA THR A 244 -13.64 8.37 13.23
C THR A 244 -13.66 7.38 14.39
N ASP A 245 -12.61 6.58 14.54
CA ASP A 245 -12.50 5.57 15.58
C ASP A 245 -11.02 5.23 15.78
N ILE A 246 -10.61 5.04 17.04
CA ILE A 246 -9.29 4.52 17.42
C ILE A 246 -9.52 3.45 18.49
N GLN A 247 -9.10 2.21 18.23
CA GLN A 247 -9.20 1.10 19.16
C GLN A 247 -7.82 0.51 19.43
N ILE A 248 -7.48 0.34 20.70
CA ILE A 248 -6.20 -0.25 21.11
C ILE A 248 -6.47 -1.63 21.69
N ASN A 249 -6.08 -2.68 20.97
CA ASN A 249 -6.31 -4.08 21.31
C ASN A 249 -4.98 -4.85 21.33
N LYS A 250 -4.31 -4.87 22.49
CA LYS A 250 -2.99 -5.52 22.65
C LYS A 250 -2.99 -7.04 22.45
N CYS A 251 -4.15 -7.70 22.35
CA CYS A 251 -4.27 -9.15 22.22
C CYS A 251 -4.49 -9.66 20.78
N LYS A 252 -4.49 -8.78 19.78
CA LYS A 252 -4.67 -9.13 18.35
C LYS A 252 -3.36 -8.93 17.57
N LEU A 253 -3.30 -9.51 16.37
CA LEU A 253 -2.18 -9.33 15.42
C LEU A 253 -1.87 -7.84 15.15
N SER A 254 -2.91 -7.00 15.09
CA SER A 254 -2.80 -5.55 15.16
C SER A 254 -3.05 -5.07 16.59
N ASN A 255 -2.13 -4.28 17.13
CA ASN A 255 -2.27 -3.65 18.45
C ASN A 255 -3.24 -2.47 18.42
N VAL A 256 -3.38 -1.80 17.27
CA VAL A 256 -4.20 -0.60 17.09
C VAL A 256 -5.00 -0.69 15.80
N GLU A 257 -6.26 -0.27 15.84
CA GLU A 257 -7.14 -0.12 14.69
C GLU A 257 -7.58 1.34 14.60
N ILE A 258 -7.31 2.00 13.47
CA ILE A 258 -7.71 3.40 13.21
C ILE A 258 -8.67 3.40 12.02
N LYS A 259 -9.86 3.97 12.19
CA LYS A 259 -10.82 4.16 11.09
C LYS A 259 -10.81 5.59 10.62
N LEU A 260 -10.64 5.76 9.32
CA LEU A 260 -10.52 7.03 8.64
C LEU A 260 -11.64 7.13 7.62
N LYS A 261 -12.35 8.25 7.63
CA LYS A 261 -13.41 8.54 6.66
C LYS A 261 -12.97 9.73 5.82
N GLU A 262 -13.06 9.58 4.50
CA GLU A 262 -12.72 10.66 3.59
C GLU A 262 -13.53 11.91 3.94
N CYS A 263 -12.83 13.06 3.99
CA CYS A 263 -13.51 14.34 4.11
C CYS A 263 -14.35 14.57 2.84
N GLU A 264 -15.48 15.26 2.96
CA GLU A 264 -16.31 15.57 1.80
C GLU A 264 -15.47 16.27 0.71
N PRO A 265 -15.65 15.89 -0.56
CA PRO A 265 -14.83 16.40 -1.63
C PRO A 265 -15.08 17.89 -1.87
N TRP A 266 -13.98 18.57 -2.17
CA TRP A 266 -13.89 19.96 -2.62
C TRP A 266 -14.23 20.12 -4.10
#